data_AF-A0A094G1Y6-F1
#
_entry.id   AF-A0A094G1Y6-F1
#
_cell.length_a   1.000
_cell.length_b   1.000
_cell.length_c   1.000
_cell.angle_alpha   90.00
_cell.angle_beta   90.00
_cell.angle_gamma   90.00
#
_symmetry.space_group_name_H-M   'P 1'
#
loop_
_entity.id
_entity.type
_entity.pdbx_description
1 polymer ?
#
loop_
_entity_poly.entity_id
_entity_poly.type
_entity_poly.pdbx_seq_one_letter_code
_entity_poly.pdbx_strand_id
1 'polypeptide(L)'
;MAHLQPARPRVSLSKKFANFTNSTAGLDLTLRLIHALAIIAAEVFIDNAIVVGCVTAASQLALGRRYLRLFSFVGCFERVRNVLAGDAPLAGSVLTTMELVESSCLGLYLILESLTILHDMNIWLVSWYTPILIEGNKFWFYAICTSIARTVGMLLFGLGTEGKLQKANPNTDEKKGQEKLSPSTPVPSTTSLLKLLVADSCDLTLPASFLGWVNPGGLGVGCAMVVSTVLPWGDVWARVQQ
;
A
#
# COMPACT_ATOMS: atom_id res chain seq x y z
N MET A 1 27.19 -22.01 36.42
CA MET A 1 26.88 -22.68 35.14
C MET A 1 26.31 -21.62 34.20
N ALA A 2 27.06 -21.25 33.16
CA ALA A 2 26.64 -20.26 32.18
C ALA A 2 25.61 -20.88 31.23
N HIS A 3 24.39 -20.34 31.20
CA HIS A 3 23.38 -20.71 30.21
C HIS A 3 23.82 -20.21 28.83
N LEU A 4 24.35 -21.12 28.00
CA LEU A 4 24.51 -20.90 26.57
C LEU A 4 23.11 -20.78 25.96
N GLN A 5 22.72 -19.57 25.54
CA GLN A 5 21.55 -19.39 24.69
C GLN A 5 21.76 -20.17 23.39
N PRO A 6 20.79 -21.02 22.97
CA PRO A 6 20.92 -21.73 21.71
C PRO A 6 20.92 -20.73 20.55
N ALA A 7 21.92 -20.83 19.68
CA ALA A 7 22.04 -20.01 18.49
C ALA A 7 20.78 -20.15 17.61
N ARG A 8 20.09 -19.04 17.34
CA ARG A 8 18.91 -19.00 16.48
C ARG A 8 19.31 -19.57 15.09
N PRO A 9 18.64 -20.61 14.57
CA PRO A 9 19.01 -21.20 13.30
C PRO A 9 18.89 -20.16 12.19
N ARG A 10 19.98 -19.95 11.42
CA ARG A 10 19.98 -19.04 10.27
C ARG A 10 19.04 -19.60 9.20
N VAL A 11 17.87 -19.00 9.07
CA VAL A 11 16.90 -19.33 8.01
C VAL A 11 17.55 -19.05 6.64
N SER A 12 17.47 -20.03 5.72
CA SER A 12 18.01 -19.89 4.35
C SER A 12 17.31 -18.76 3.58
N LEU A 13 18.02 -18.12 2.65
CA LEU A 13 17.44 -17.05 1.82
C LEU A 13 16.23 -17.53 1.01
N SER A 14 16.28 -18.76 0.50
CA SER A 14 15.15 -19.38 -0.20
C SER A 14 13.90 -19.48 0.67
N LYS A 15 14.06 -19.86 1.95
CA LYS A 15 12.93 -19.95 2.89
C LYS A 15 12.38 -18.56 3.25
N LYS A 16 13.25 -17.55 3.40
CA LYS A 16 12.81 -16.17 3.60
C LYS A 16 12.04 -15.62 2.40
N PHE A 17 12.52 -15.91 1.19
CA PHE A 17 11.83 -15.53 -0.04
C PHE A 17 10.47 -16.22 -0.17
N ALA A 18 10.40 -17.53 0.10
CA ALA A 18 9.14 -18.26 0.12
C ALA A 18 8.14 -17.67 1.13
N ASN A 19 8.58 -17.32 2.34
CA ASN A 19 7.71 -16.66 3.32
C ASN A 19 7.18 -15.32 2.78
N PHE A 20 8.04 -14.52 2.12
CA PHE A 20 7.66 -13.24 1.56
C PHE A 20 6.61 -13.37 0.46
N THR A 21 6.84 -14.26 -0.52
CA THR A 21 5.90 -14.48 -1.63
C THR A 21 4.63 -15.22 -1.22
N ASN A 22 4.65 -15.95 -0.09
CA ASN A 22 3.45 -16.56 0.48
C ASN A 22 2.57 -15.56 1.25
N SER A 23 3.10 -14.38 1.58
CA SER A 23 2.29 -13.30 2.13
C SER A 23 1.60 -12.52 1.01
N THR A 24 0.32 -12.16 1.18
CA THR A 24 -0.41 -11.36 0.19
C THR A 24 0.29 -10.04 -0.12
N ALA A 25 0.85 -9.38 0.90
CA ALA A 25 1.56 -8.12 0.75
C ALA A 25 2.86 -8.27 -0.05
N GLY A 26 3.68 -9.28 0.25
CA GLY A 26 4.91 -9.53 -0.50
C GLY A 26 4.66 -10.02 -1.92
N LEU A 27 3.61 -10.82 -2.12
CA LEU A 27 3.17 -11.26 -3.45
C LEU A 27 2.69 -10.09 -4.31
N ASP A 28 1.80 -9.23 -3.79
CA ASP A 28 1.33 -8.05 -4.55
C ASP A 28 2.51 -7.16 -4.93
N LEU A 29 3.45 -6.93 -4.03
CA LEU A 29 4.63 -6.11 -4.29
C LEU A 29 5.53 -6.72 -5.36
N THR A 30 5.71 -8.04 -5.34
CA THR A 30 6.46 -8.78 -6.36
C THR A 30 5.80 -8.66 -7.73
N LEU A 31 4.48 -8.88 -7.79
CA LEU A 31 3.72 -8.71 -9.03
C LEU A 31 3.72 -7.26 -9.50
N ARG A 32 3.67 -6.29 -8.58
CA ARG A 32 3.74 -4.86 -8.87
C ARG A 32 5.07 -4.50 -9.54
N LEU A 33 6.18 -5.06 -9.04
CA LEU A 33 7.49 -4.87 -9.63
C LEU A 33 7.58 -5.47 -11.04
N ILE A 34 7.11 -6.71 -11.22
CA ILE A 34 7.13 -7.38 -12.53
C ILE A 34 6.25 -6.62 -13.53
N HIS A 35 5.08 -6.14 -13.10
CA HIS A 35 4.20 -5.30 -13.92
C HIS A 35 4.91 -4.01 -14.35
N ALA A 36 5.55 -3.30 -13.41
CA ALA A 36 6.29 -2.09 -13.73
C ALA A 36 7.42 -2.34 -14.75
N LEU A 37 8.16 -3.44 -14.59
CA LEU A 37 9.20 -3.85 -15.54
C LEU A 37 8.63 -4.20 -16.92
N ALA A 38 7.45 -4.82 -16.99
CA ALA A 38 6.77 -5.12 -18.25
C ALA A 38 6.35 -3.83 -18.99
N ILE A 39 5.88 -2.82 -18.27
CA ILE A 39 5.57 -1.49 -18.84
C ILE A 39 6.85 -0.84 -19.39
N ILE A 40 7.93 -0.82 -18.61
CA ILE A 40 9.21 -0.24 -19.06
C ILE A 40 9.74 -0.99 -20.29
N ALA A 41 9.68 -2.32 -20.28
CA ALA A 41 10.11 -3.14 -21.40
C ALA A 41 9.31 -2.81 -22.68
N ALA A 42 7.99 -2.64 -22.58
CA ALA A 42 7.14 -2.29 -23.73
C ALA A 42 7.53 -0.95 -24.38
N GLU A 43 8.12 -0.02 -23.62
CA GLU A 43 8.53 1.30 -24.10
C GLU A 43 9.97 1.31 -24.64
N VAL A 44 10.81 0.37 -24.21
CA VAL A 44 12.24 0.30 -24.59
C VAL A 44 12.47 -0.59 -25.81
N PHE A 45 11.66 -1.64 -25.99
CA PHE A 45 11.81 -2.55 -27.12
C PHE A 45 11.25 -1.95 -28.42
N ILE A 46 11.96 -2.22 -29.53
CA ILE A 46 11.57 -1.76 -30.88
C ILE A 46 10.74 -2.85 -31.60
N ASP A 47 10.99 -4.12 -31.29
CA ASP A 47 10.29 -5.24 -31.91
C ASP A 47 8.82 -5.30 -31.47
N ASN A 48 7.92 -5.15 -32.44
CA ASN A 48 6.48 -5.13 -32.21
C ASN A 48 5.97 -6.41 -31.51
N ALA A 49 6.52 -7.58 -31.84
CA ALA A 49 6.09 -8.83 -31.22
C ALA A 49 6.39 -8.87 -29.72
N ILE A 50 7.57 -8.36 -29.32
CA ILE A 50 7.98 -8.26 -27.92
C ILE A 50 7.12 -7.22 -27.20
N VAL A 51 6.90 -6.06 -27.81
CA VAL A 51 6.07 -4.98 -27.25
C VAL A 51 4.64 -5.48 -26.95
N VAL A 52 3.99 -6.15 -27.91
CA VAL A 52 2.65 -6.72 -27.72
C VAL A 52 2.64 -7.75 -26.58
N GLY A 53 3.67 -8.59 -26.50
CA GLY A 53 3.86 -9.53 -25.40
C GLY A 53 3.97 -8.82 -24.04
N CYS A 54 4.77 -7.77 -23.94
CA CYS A 54 4.96 -6.99 -22.71
C CYS A 54 3.69 -6.26 -22.27
N VAL A 55 2.96 -5.63 -23.20
CA VAL A 55 1.68 -4.98 -22.91
C VAL A 55 0.64 -5.99 -22.43
N THR A 56 0.60 -7.16 -23.06
CA THR A 56 -0.29 -8.26 -22.64
C THR A 56 0.09 -8.77 -21.26
N ALA A 57 1.38 -8.98 -20.98
CA ALA A 57 1.84 -9.37 -19.66
C ALA A 57 1.49 -8.32 -18.59
N ALA A 58 1.68 -7.03 -18.89
CA ALA A 58 1.32 -5.94 -17.99
C ALA A 58 -0.18 -5.94 -17.65
N SER A 59 -1.06 -6.11 -18.64
CA SER A 59 -2.51 -6.16 -18.40
C SER A 59 -2.92 -7.38 -17.56
N GLN A 60 -2.36 -8.55 -17.83
CA GLN A 60 -2.63 -9.76 -17.04
C GLN A 60 -2.10 -9.64 -15.60
N LEU A 61 -0.93 -9.03 -15.41
CA LEU A 61 -0.39 -8.77 -14.08
C LEU A 61 -1.21 -7.72 -13.32
N ALA A 62 -1.70 -6.68 -14.01
CA ALA A 62 -2.61 -5.70 -13.43
C ALA A 62 -3.88 -6.39 -12.89
N LEU A 63 -4.49 -7.26 -13.70
CA LEU A 63 -5.65 -8.05 -13.31
C LEU A 63 -5.33 -9.02 -12.15
N GLY A 64 -4.19 -9.72 -12.20
CA GLY A 64 -3.72 -10.59 -11.13
C GLY A 64 -3.64 -9.89 -9.77
N ARG A 65 -3.11 -8.65 -9.77
CA ARG A 65 -3.05 -7.81 -8.57
C ARG A 65 -4.40 -7.31 -8.09
N ARG A 66 -5.38 -7.14 -8.98
CA ARG A 66 -6.77 -6.81 -8.59
C ARG A 66 -7.38 -7.94 -7.77
N TYR A 67 -7.14 -9.21 -8.13
CA TYR A 67 -7.63 -10.35 -7.35
C TYR A 67 -7.07 -10.39 -5.93
N LEU A 68 -5.78 -10.08 -5.75
CA LEU A 68 -5.17 -10.05 -4.42
C LEU A 68 -5.78 -8.96 -3.51
N ARG A 69 -6.29 -7.87 -4.11
CA ARG A 69 -6.88 -6.73 -3.39
C ARG A 69 -8.41 -6.76 -3.31
N LEU A 70 -9.07 -7.78 -3.85
CA LEU A 70 -10.53 -7.85 -4.02
C LEU A 70 -11.32 -7.50 -2.75
N PHE A 71 -10.88 -7.97 -1.59
CA PHE A 71 -11.53 -7.71 -0.30
C PHE A 71 -10.77 -6.71 0.59
N SER A 72 -9.72 -6.07 0.08
CA SER A 72 -8.93 -5.11 0.84
C SER A 72 -9.75 -3.89 1.28
N PHE A 73 -10.86 -3.58 0.61
CA PHE A 73 -11.77 -2.49 0.99
C PHE A 73 -12.37 -2.69 2.40
N VAL A 74 -12.51 -3.94 2.86
CA VAL A 74 -13.04 -4.25 4.21
C VAL A 74 -12.10 -3.68 5.27
N GLY A 75 -10.78 -3.80 5.08
CA GLY A 75 -9.79 -3.22 5.98
C GLY A 75 -9.83 -1.69 6.01
N CYS A 76 -10.12 -1.05 4.86
CA CYS A 76 -10.32 0.39 4.79
C CYS A 76 -11.53 0.83 5.61
N PHE A 77 -12.68 0.16 5.49
CA PHE A 77 -13.87 0.50 6.26
C PHE A 77 -13.77 0.16 7.74
N GLU A 78 -13.05 -0.89 8.11
CA GLU A 78 -12.73 -1.14 9.51
C GLU A 78 -11.92 0.00 10.12
N ARG A 79 -10.99 0.60 9.37
CA ARG A 79 -10.25 1.79 9.81
C ARG A 79 -11.17 2.99 9.98
N VAL A 80 -12.07 3.24 9.03
CA VAL A 80 -13.11 4.29 9.12
C VAL A 80 -13.96 4.09 10.39
N ARG A 81 -14.42 2.86 10.64
CA ARG A 81 -15.23 2.51 11.82
C ARG A 81 -14.46 2.78 13.12
N ASN A 82 -13.19 2.42 13.18
CA ASN A 82 -12.35 2.64 14.36
C ASN A 82 -12.10 4.12 14.63
N VAL A 83 -11.87 4.92 13.58
CA VAL A 83 -11.71 6.38 13.73
C VAL A 83 -13.01 7.02 14.23
N LEU A 84 -14.16 6.61 13.69
CA LEU A 84 -15.46 7.15 14.09
C LEU A 84 -15.86 6.76 15.53
N ALA A 85 -15.37 5.62 16.02
CA ALA A 85 -15.61 5.15 17.38
C ALA A 85 -14.64 5.77 18.42
N GLY A 86 -13.62 6.53 17.98
CA GLY A 86 -12.62 7.12 18.87
C GLY A 86 -12.93 8.56 19.26
N ASP A 87 -12.81 8.88 20.55
CA ASP A 87 -12.84 10.27 21.04
C ASP A 87 -11.44 10.90 20.91
N ALA A 88 -11.25 11.79 19.93
CA ALA A 88 -9.97 12.46 19.68
C ALA A 88 -9.98 13.95 20.09
N PRO A 89 -8.90 14.47 20.71
CA PRO A 89 -8.75 15.90 21.00
C PRO A 89 -8.61 16.74 19.71
N LEU A 90 -8.86 18.06 19.79
CA LEU A 90 -9.06 18.97 18.65
C LEU A 90 -7.95 18.94 17.56
N ALA A 91 -6.67 18.90 17.94
CA ALA A 91 -5.56 18.80 16.97
C ALA A 91 -5.42 17.38 16.38
N GLY A 92 -5.69 16.37 17.19
CA GLY A 92 -5.86 14.99 16.72
C GLY A 92 -7.05 14.86 15.76
N SER A 93 -8.10 15.66 15.94
CA SER A 93 -9.32 15.66 15.12
C SER A 93 -9.05 15.97 13.64
N VAL A 94 -8.11 16.88 13.33
CA VAL A 94 -7.75 17.17 11.94
C VAL A 94 -6.99 16.00 11.32
N LEU A 95 -6.06 15.39 12.06
CA LEU A 95 -5.30 14.25 11.57
C LEU A 95 -6.18 13.01 11.38
N THR A 96 -7.12 12.78 12.31
CA THR A 96 -8.07 11.67 12.25
C THR A 96 -9.11 11.87 11.17
N THR A 97 -9.57 13.10 10.92
CA THR A 97 -10.47 13.38 9.79
C THR A 97 -9.77 13.19 8.44
N MET A 98 -8.48 13.54 8.32
CA MET A 98 -7.69 13.20 7.13
C MET A 98 -7.56 11.68 6.95
N GLU A 99 -7.26 10.93 8.01
CA GLU A 99 -7.22 9.46 7.96
C GLU A 99 -8.58 8.83 7.59
N LEU A 100 -9.67 9.42 8.08
CA LEU A 100 -11.04 9.03 7.74
C LEU A 100 -11.33 9.20 6.25
N VAL A 101 -10.97 10.37 5.70
CA VAL A 101 -11.14 10.68 4.27
C VAL A 101 -10.28 9.76 3.41
N GLU A 102 -9.00 9.62 3.74
CA GLU A 102 -8.04 8.72 3.07
C GLU A 102 -8.61 7.30 2.98
N SER A 103 -9.04 6.75 4.12
CA SER A 103 -9.55 5.38 4.21
C SER A 103 -10.87 5.19 3.49
N SER A 104 -11.76 6.19 3.54
CA SER A 104 -13.05 6.14 2.83
C SER A 104 -12.84 6.17 1.32
N CYS A 105 -11.98 7.07 0.82
CA CYS A 105 -11.66 7.17 -0.60
C CYS A 105 -10.96 5.91 -1.11
N LEU A 106 -9.98 5.35 -0.39
CA LEU A 106 -9.36 4.07 -0.77
C LEU A 106 -10.37 2.92 -0.79
N GLY A 107 -11.26 2.86 0.20
CA GLY A 107 -12.31 1.84 0.25
C GLY A 107 -13.24 1.91 -0.96
N LEU A 108 -13.70 3.11 -1.33
CA LEU A 108 -14.53 3.34 -2.52
C LEU A 108 -13.80 2.97 -3.81
N TYR A 109 -12.53 3.38 -3.97
CA TYR A 109 -11.72 2.97 -5.12
C TYR A 109 -11.66 1.45 -5.27
N LEU A 110 -11.36 0.72 -4.20
CA LEU A 110 -11.24 -0.73 -4.22
C LEU A 110 -12.56 -1.44 -4.56
N ILE A 111 -13.69 -0.91 -4.10
CA ILE A 111 -15.02 -1.43 -4.47
C ILE A 111 -15.28 -1.21 -5.96
N LEU A 112 -15.08 0.02 -6.46
CA LEU A 112 -15.33 0.34 -7.86
C LEU A 112 -14.39 -0.46 -8.79
N GLU A 113 -13.13 -0.63 -8.41
CA GLU A 113 -12.19 -1.50 -9.14
C GLU A 113 -12.69 -2.96 -9.14
N SER A 114 -13.19 -3.46 -8.01
CA SER A 114 -13.70 -4.82 -7.89
C SER A 114 -14.93 -5.08 -8.76
N LEU A 115 -15.82 -4.09 -8.91
CA LEU A 115 -17.00 -4.18 -9.80
C LEU A 115 -16.61 -4.34 -11.28
N THR A 116 -15.43 -3.86 -11.66
CA THR A 116 -14.96 -3.90 -13.06
C THR A 116 -14.16 -5.14 -13.44
N ILE A 117 -13.84 -6.03 -12.48
CA ILE A 117 -13.00 -7.22 -12.73
C ILE A 117 -13.59 -8.16 -13.79
N LEU A 118 -14.91 -8.40 -13.77
CA LEU A 118 -15.54 -9.29 -14.75
C LEU A 118 -15.46 -8.75 -16.19
N HIS A 119 -15.41 -7.43 -16.34
CA HIS A 119 -15.21 -6.78 -17.63
C HIS A 119 -13.77 -7.02 -18.10
N ASP A 120 -12.77 -6.83 -17.24
CA ASP A 120 -11.35 -7.07 -17.58
C ASP A 120 -11.06 -8.53 -17.94
N MET A 121 -11.82 -9.46 -17.38
CA MET A 121 -11.74 -10.90 -17.70
C MET A 121 -12.36 -11.25 -19.06
N ASN A 122 -13.00 -10.30 -19.75
CA ASN A 122 -13.81 -10.54 -20.95
C ASN A 122 -14.97 -11.54 -20.73
N ILE A 123 -15.47 -11.67 -19.49
CA ILE A 123 -16.60 -12.57 -19.18
C ILE A 123 -17.92 -11.81 -19.30
N TRP A 124 -18.01 -10.64 -18.67
CA TRP A 124 -19.23 -9.83 -18.64
C TRP A 124 -18.92 -8.38 -18.99
N LEU A 125 -19.15 -8.03 -20.25
CA LEU A 125 -18.88 -6.70 -20.79
C LEU A 125 -20.03 -5.76 -20.48
N VAL A 126 -19.69 -4.61 -19.90
CA VAL A 126 -20.64 -3.59 -19.44
C VAL A 126 -20.30 -2.23 -20.00
N SER A 127 -21.32 -1.46 -20.38
CA SER A 127 -21.16 -0.11 -20.97
C SER A 127 -20.72 0.94 -19.94
N TRP A 128 -20.99 0.72 -18.65
CA TRP A 128 -20.60 1.61 -17.56
C TRP A 128 -19.18 1.35 -17.02
N TYR A 129 -18.40 0.47 -17.65
CA TYR A 129 -17.04 0.14 -17.20
C TYR A 129 -16.14 1.38 -17.11
N THR A 130 -16.02 2.12 -18.20
CA THR A 130 -15.15 3.31 -18.28
C THR A 130 -15.52 4.38 -17.25
N PRO A 131 -16.79 4.82 -17.11
CA PRO A 131 -17.12 5.83 -16.11
C PRO A 131 -16.87 5.34 -14.67
N ILE A 132 -17.16 4.08 -14.35
CA ILE A 132 -16.86 3.54 -13.01
C ILE A 132 -15.36 3.52 -12.73
N LEU A 133 -14.54 3.13 -13.72
CA LEU A 133 -13.09 3.11 -13.57
C LEU A 133 -12.50 4.53 -13.43
N ILE A 134 -13.06 5.52 -14.13
CA ILE A 134 -12.70 6.94 -13.97
C ILE A 134 -13.01 7.42 -12.55
N GLU A 135 -14.23 7.20 -12.05
CA GLU A 135 -14.59 7.61 -10.69
C GLU A 135 -13.74 6.89 -9.63
N GLY A 136 -13.44 5.61 -9.82
CA GLY A 136 -12.51 4.86 -8.98
C GLY A 136 -11.12 5.51 -8.91
N ASN A 137 -10.54 5.86 -10.06
CA ASN A 137 -9.22 6.50 -10.11
C ASN A 137 -9.22 7.90 -9.47
N LYS A 138 -10.32 8.65 -9.53
CA LYS A 138 -10.46 9.92 -8.80
C LYS A 138 -10.42 9.70 -7.28
N PHE A 139 -11.15 8.71 -6.77
CA PHE A 139 -11.09 8.38 -5.34
C PHE A 139 -9.70 7.95 -4.90
N TRP A 140 -9.00 7.16 -5.73
CA TRP A 140 -7.61 6.79 -5.47
C TRP A 140 -6.69 8.02 -5.40
N PHE A 141 -6.84 8.94 -6.34
CA PHE A 141 -6.09 10.21 -6.33
C PHE A 141 -6.37 11.03 -5.06
N TYR A 142 -7.64 11.20 -4.67
CA TYR A 142 -7.99 11.98 -3.47
C TYR A 142 -7.46 11.35 -2.18
N ALA A 143 -7.45 10.02 -2.10
CA ALA A 143 -6.84 9.32 -0.97
C ALA A 143 -5.34 9.64 -0.85
N ILE A 144 -4.59 9.54 -1.94
CA ILE A 144 -3.15 9.82 -1.94
C ILE A 144 -2.88 11.29 -1.59
N CYS A 145 -3.62 12.23 -2.19
CA CYS A 145 -3.50 13.65 -1.84
C CYS A 145 -3.71 13.92 -0.35
N THR A 146 -4.69 13.23 0.25
CA THR A 146 -4.98 13.34 1.68
C THR A 146 -3.84 12.73 2.52
N SER A 147 -3.28 11.57 2.12
CA SER A 147 -2.11 10.96 2.77
C SER A 147 -0.87 11.87 2.71
N ILE A 148 -0.60 12.49 1.56
CA ILE A 148 0.47 13.46 1.37
C ILE A 148 0.26 14.67 2.28
N ALA A 149 -0.93 15.27 2.27
CA ALA A 149 -1.25 16.42 3.12
C ALA A 149 -1.09 16.10 4.61
N ARG A 150 -1.54 14.92 5.02
CA ARG A 150 -1.38 14.38 6.38
C ARG A 150 0.10 14.23 6.77
N THR A 151 0.90 13.64 5.88
CA THR A 151 2.34 13.41 6.09
C THR A 151 3.13 14.72 6.15
N VAL A 152 2.83 15.67 5.27
CA VAL A 152 3.40 17.02 5.28
C VAL A 152 3.01 17.76 6.55
N GLY A 153 1.75 17.67 6.98
CA GLY A 153 1.27 18.25 8.22
C GLY A 153 2.02 17.72 9.46
N MET A 154 2.26 16.42 9.53
CA MET A 154 3.07 15.81 10.60
C MET A 154 4.51 16.30 10.58
N LEU A 155 5.13 16.45 9.40
CA LEU A 155 6.53 16.87 9.26
C LEU A 155 6.72 18.36 9.59
N LEU A 156 5.80 19.23 9.17
CA LEU A 156 5.92 20.68 9.33
C LEU A 156 5.50 21.15 10.73
N PHE A 157 4.48 20.55 11.31
CA PHE A 157 3.89 21.03 12.56
C PHE A 157 4.16 20.11 13.77
N GLY A 158 4.88 18.99 13.58
CA GLY A 158 5.15 18.04 14.66
C GLY A 158 3.89 17.44 15.29
N LEU A 159 2.76 17.49 14.57
CA LEU A 159 1.38 17.24 15.05
C LEU A 159 1.12 15.79 15.51
N GLY A 160 2.15 14.94 15.58
CA GLY A 160 2.12 13.56 16.06
C GLY A 160 3.04 13.28 17.25
N THR A 161 3.50 14.31 17.99
CA THR A 161 4.52 14.18 19.04
C THR A 161 4.00 14.50 20.45
N GLU A 162 2.98 13.79 20.94
CA GLU A 162 2.64 13.72 22.38
C GLU A 162 2.15 12.28 22.67
N GLY A 163 2.86 11.37 23.36
CA GLY A 163 3.19 11.24 24.80
C GLY A 163 3.26 9.71 25.09
N LYS A 164 4.15 9.08 25.88
CA LYS A 164 4.61 9.34 27.26
C LYS A 164 6.01 8.76 27.47
N LEU A 165 6.92 9.58 28.01
CA LEU A 165 8.07 9.16 28.79
C LEU A 165 7.63 9.09 30.25
N GLN A 166 7.61 7.91 30.89
CA GLN A 166 7.77 7.78 32.34
C GLN A 166 8.19 6.34 32.72
N LYS A 167 9.18 6.27 33.62
CA LYS A 167 9.89 5.08 34.10
C LYS A 167 9.07 4.25 35.11
N ALA A 168 9.49 2.97 35.22
CA ALA A 168 9.55 2.08 36.40
C ALA A 168 8.42 1.05 36.69
N ASN A 169 8.63 -0.19 36.20
CA ASN A 169 8.80 -1.51 36.91
C ASN A 169 7.82 -1.98 38.03
N PRO A 170 7.78 -3.30 38.38
CA PRO A 170 7.31 -4.50 37.66
C PRO A 170 6.27 -5.35 38.47
N ASN A 171 5.88 -6.51 37.92
CA ASN A 171 5.07 -7.62 38.49
C ASN A 171 3.55 -7.56 38.26
N THR A 172 2.98 -8.47 37.46
CA THR A 172 2.40 -9.76 37.90
C THR A 172 1.77 -10.49 36.69
N ASP A 173 1.84 -11.81 36.76
CA ASP A 173 1.58 -12.86 35.77
C ASP A 173 0.16 -12.99 35.15
N GLU A 174 0.17 -13.51 33.91
CA GLU A 174 -0.70 -14.53 33.29
C GLU A 174 -2.23 -14.31 33.10
N LYS A 175 -2.69 -14.19 31.84
CA LYS A 175 -3.38 -15.27 31.05
C LYS A 175 -4.00 -14.81 29.71
N LYS A 176 -3.63 -15.56 28.66
CA LYS A 176 -4.33 -15.99 27.42
C LYS A 176 -5.57 -15.23 26.89
N GLY A 177 -5.49 -14.83 25.61
CA GLY A 177 -6.63 -14.82 24.68
C GLY A 177 -6.72 -13.56 23.80
N GLN A 178 -6.76 -13.74 22.47
CA GLN A 178 -6.87 -12.75 21.38
C GLN A 178 -5.61 -11.94 21.03
N GLU A 179 -4.92 -12.35 19.96
CA GLU A 179 -3.97 -11.51 19.24
C GLU A 179 -4.70 -10.34 18.55
N LYS A 180 -4.91 -9.29 19.35
CA LYS A 180 -5.06 -7.91 18.91
C LYS A 180 -3.81 -7.53 18.12
N LEU A 181 -3.94 -7.40 16.79
CA LEU A 181 -2.94 -6.68 16.00
C LEU A 181 -3.18 -5.16 16.18
N SER A 182 -2.91 -4.67 17.38
CA SER A 182 -2.59 -3.27 17.61
C SER A 182 -1.08 -3.22 17.86
N PRO A 183 -0.24 -3.07 16.83
CA PRO A 183 1.17 -2.82 17.08
C PRO A 183 1.26 -1.41 17.65
N SER A 184 1.79 -1.31 18.87
CA SER A 184 2.29 -0.06 19.44
C SER A 184 3.07 0.68 18.37
N THR A 185 2.50 1.76 17.83
CA THR A 185 3.13 2.51 16.75
C THR A 185 4.40 3.15 17.32
N PRO A 186 5.61 2.74 16.90
CA PRO A 186 6.78 3.56 17.17
C PRO A 186 6.53 4.90 16.48
N VAL A 187 6.81 6.01 17.18
CA VAL A 187 6.75 7.35 16.59
C VAL A 187 7.45 7.30 15.24
N PRO A 188 6.75 7.60 14.13
CA PRO A 188 7.33 7.42 12.81
C PRO A 188 8.54 8.34 12.70
N SER A 189 9.71 7.75 12.48
CA SER A 189 10.93 8.51 12.19
C SER A 189 10.70 9.45 11.00
N THR A 190 11.37 10.59 10.99
CA THR A 190 11.35 11.53 9.85
C THR A 190 11.68 10.82 8.54
N THR A 191 12.64 9.88 8.57
CA THR A 191 12.99 9.04 7.43
C THR A 191 11.83 8.17 6.93
N SER A 192 11.03 7.58 7.82
CA SER A 192 9.84 6.80 7.40
C SER A 192 8.75 7.68 6.78
N LEU A 193 8.55 8.90 7.30
CA LEU A 193 7.60 9.85 6.72
C LEU A 193 8.06 10.32 5.34
N LEU A 194 9.35 10.57 5.14
CA LEU A 194 9.91 10.92 3.84
C LEU A 194 9.77 9.77 2.83
N LYS A 195 10.03 8.51 3.23
CA LYS A 195 9.81 7.36 2.36
C LYS A 195 8.35 7.24 1.92
N LEU A 196 7.41 7.42 2.86
CA LEU A 196 5.98 7.42 2.56
C LEU A 196 5.63 8.54 1.58
N LEU A 197 6.09 9.77 1.84
CA LEU A 197 5.84 10.92 0.98
C LEU A 197 6.34 10.70 -0.46
N VAL A 198 7.55 10.15 -0.63
CA VAL A 198 8.10 9.83 -1.95
C VAL A 198 7.30 8.72 -2.63
N ALA A 199 6.97 7.65 -1.90
CA ALA A 199 6.17 6.56 -2.44
C ALA A 199 4.78 7.04 -2.90
N ASP A 200 4.10 7.83 -2.06
CA ASP A 200 2.78 8.41 -2.36
C ASP A 200 2.86 9.39 -3.53
N SER A 201 3.93 10.20 -3.64
CA SER A 201 4.13 11.11 -4.77
C SER A 201 4.32 10.36 -6.08
N CYS A 202 5.09 9.27 -6.08
CA CYS A 202 5.21 8.38 -7.23
C CYS A 202 3.87 7.71 -7.56
N ASP A 203 3.14 7.23 -6.55
CA ASP A 203 1.84 6.57 -6.74
C ASP A 203 0.76 7.52 -7.23
N LEU A 204 0.83 8.82 -6.90
CA LEU A 204 -0.10 9.83 -7.39
C LEU A 204 -0.08 9.96 -8.92
N THR A 205 1.07 9.67 -9.54
CA THR A 205 1.22 9.76 -11.00
C THR A 205 0.38 8.74 -11.74
N LEU A 206 0.07 7.59 -11.15
CA LEU A 206 -0.69 6.50 -11.78
C LEU A 206 -2.16 6.87 -12.03
N PRO A 207 -2.97 7.24 -11.00
CA PRO A 207 -4.34 7.68 -11.24
C PRO A 207 -4.36 8.99 -12.03
N ALA A 208 -3.40 9.90 -11.82
CA ALA A 208 -3.34 11.15 -12.56
C ALA A 208 -3.07 10.93 -14.06
N SER A 209 -2.21 9.97 -14.43
CA SER A 209 -1.99 9.60 -15.83
C SER A 209 -3.19 8.89 -16.43
N PHE A 210 -3.83 8.00 -15.65
CA PHE A 210 -5.04 7.31 -16.10
C PHE A 210 -6.19 8.30 -16.40
N LEU A 211 -6.35 9.33 -15.57
CA LEU A 211 -7.35 10.39 -15.74
C LEU A 211 -6.97 11.39 -16.84
N GLY A 212 -5.78 11.30 -17.43
CA GLY A 212 -5.29 12.23 -18.43
C GLY A 212 -4.93 13.62 -17.89
N TRP A 213 -4.76 13.76 -16.56
CA TRP A 213 -4.38 15.03 -15.94
C TRP A 213 -2.89 15.33 -16.11
N VAL A 214 -2.07 14.29 -16.23
CA VAL A 214 -0.64 14.37 -16.52
C VAL A 214 -0.27 13.34 -17.57
N ASN A 215 0.76 13.61 -18.38
CA ASN A 215 1.25 12.66 -19.37
C ASN A 215 2.76 12.39 -19.19
N PRO A 216 3.15 11.56 -18.20
CA PRO A 216 4.54 11.16 -17.99
C PRO A 216 5.04 10.12 -19.02
N GLY A 217 4.17 9.65 -19.93
CA GLY A 217 4.45 8.50 -20.81
C GLY A 217 4.50 7.17 -20.07
N GLY A 218 4.44 6.04 -20.79
CA GLY A 218 4.47 4.70 -20.18
C GLY A 218 5.76 4.44 -19.40
N LEU A 219 6.89 4.95 -19.91
CA LEU A 219 8.18 4.84 -19.23
C LEU A 219 8.17 5.55 -17.87
N GLY A 220 7.60 6.76 -17.80
CA GLY A 220 7.49 7.51 -16.56
C GLY A 220 6.60 6.81 -15.52
N VAL A 221 5.45 6.28 -15.95
CA VAL A 221 4.56 5.48 -15.08
C VAL A 221 5.26 4.23 -14.56
N GLY A 222 5.96 3.50 -15.43
CA GLY A 222 6.71 2.31 -15.06
C GLY A 222 7.80 2.62 -14.02
N CYS A 223 8.59 3.67 -14.24
CA CYS A 223 9.62 4.12 -13.29
C CYS A 223 9.03 4.55 -11.94
N ALA A 224 7.96 5.34 -11.93
CA ALA A 224 7.27 5.74 -10.71
C ALA A 224 6.78 4.52 -9.92
N MET A 225 6.19 3.55 -10.61
CA MET A 225 5.72 2.30 -10.03
C MET A 225 6.86 1.44 -9.46
N VAL A 226 8.04 1.42 -10.08
CA VAL A 226 9.22 0.75 -9.51
C VAL A 226 9.63 1.41 -8.19
N VAL A 227 9.76 2.73 -8.17
CA VAL A 227 10.21 3.48 -6.97
C VAL A 227 9.25 3.24 -5.80
N SER A 228 7.95 3.40 -6.03
CA SER A 228 6.93 3.20 -4.98
C SER A 228 6.80 1.75 -4.53
N THR A 229 7.27 0.79 -5.32
CA THR A 229 7.31 -0.64 -4.98
C THR A 229 8.55 -1.00 -4.16
N VAL A 230 9.72 -0.46 -4.50
CA VAL A 230 10.98 -0.78 -3.83
C VAL A 230 11.06 -0.15 -2.43
N LEU A 231 10.53 1.06 -2.25
CA LEU A 231 10.56 1.77 -0.97
C LEU A 231 9.95 0.98 0.21
N PRO A 232 8.72 0.43 0.13
CA PRO A 232 8.12 -0.37 1.19
C PRO A 232 8.65 -1.82 1.26
N TRP A 233 9.45 -2.28 0.28
CA TRP A 233 9.87 -3.68 0.18
C TRP A 233 10.59 -4.18 1.43
N GLY A 234 11.55 -3.39 1.94
CA GLY A 234 12.32 -3.76 3.12
C GLY A 234 11.44 -3.88 4.37
N ASP A 235 10.46 -2.99 4.52
CA ASP A 235 9.56 -2.98 5.69
C ASP A 235 8.60 -4.18 5.65
N VAL A 236 8.03 -4.49 4.48
CA VAL A 236 7.20 -5.69 4.29
C VAL A 236 8.05 -6.94 4.50
N TRP A 237 9.27 -6.97 3.96
CA TRP A 237 10.19 -8.09 4.14
C TRP A 237 10.46 -8.33 5.61
N ALA A 238 10.84 -7.30 6.36
CA ALA A 238 11.09 -7.42 7.80
C ALA A 238 9.87 -7.92 8.57
N ARG A 239 8.66 -7.40 8.27
CA ARG A 239 7.41 -7.81 8.93
C ARG A 239 7.06 -9.28 8.70
N VAL A 240 7.29 -9.82 7.51
CA VAL A 240 6.92 -11.21 7.18
C VAL A 240 7.92 -12.25 7.73
N GLN A 241 9.12 -11.82 8.12
CA GLN A 241 10.11 -12.71 8.75
C GLN A 241 10.03 -12.73 10.29
N GLN A 242 9.18 -11.90 10.90
CA GLN A 242 8.93 -11.85 12.34
C GLN A 242 7.96 -12.96 12.75
#